data_AF-F0Q0G1-F1
#
_entry.id   AF-F0Q0G1-F1
#
_cell.length_a   1.000
_cell.length_b   1.000
_cell.length_c   1.000
_cell.angle_alpha   90.00
_cell.angle_beta   90.00
_cell.angle_gamma   90.00
#
_symmetry.space_group_name_H-M   'P 1'
#
loop_
_entity.id
_entity.type
_entity.pdbx_description
1 polymer ?
#
loop_
_entity_poly.entity_id
_entity_poly.type
_entity_poly.pdbx_seq_one_letter_code
_entity_poly.pdbx_strand_id
1 'polypeptide(L)'
;MATQTITTELYVLFPSPRNQHRGVYAHQVFVPHPYALIHLPDYGLAGPASLFAACRREDNKMGQLVTFEQADDARRFERLFTPD
;
A
#
# COMPACT_ATOMS: atom_id res chain seq x y z
N MET A 1 -12.28 17.90 -1.20
CA MET A 1 -12.03 17.30 0.14
C MET A 1 -10.55 17.01 0.23
N ALA A 2 -9.84 17.56 1.23
CA ALA A 2 -8.39 17.46 1.32
C ALA A 2 -7.96 16.02 1.65
N THR A 3 -7.47 15.31 0.65
CA THR A 3 -6.79 14.03 0.83
C THR A 3 -5.52 14.29 1.62
N GLN A 4 -5.56 14.02 2.93
CA GLN A 4 -4.41 14.22 3.82
C GLN A 4 -3.27 13.32 3.35
N THR A 5 -2.30 13.92 2.69
CA THR A 5 -1.10 13.23 2.21
C THR A 5 -0.24 12.93 3.42
N ILE A 6 0.12 11.66 3.62
CA ILE A 6 0.93 11.22 4.75
C ILE A 6 2.37 11.21 4.26
N THR A 7 3.14 12.22 4.67
CA THR A 7 4.57 12.29 4.34
C THR A 7 5.38 11.61 5.43
N THR A 8 6.06 10.53 5.08
CA THR A 8 7.03 9.83 5.93
C THR A 8 8.45 10.21 5.51
N GLU A 9 9.45 9.75 6.27
CA GLU A 9 10.86 10.01 5.94
C GLU A 9 11.23 9.43 4.56
N LEU A 10 10.73 8.24 4.24
CA LEU A 10 11.08 7.49 3.03
C LEU A 10 10.06 7.67 1.89
N TYR A 11 8.78 7.84 2.20
CA TYR A 11 7.68 7.82 1.23
C TYR A 11 6.69 8.96 1.42
N VAL A 12 6.15 9.48 0.33
CA VAL A 12 4.96 10.33 0.32
C VAL A 12 3.75 9.46 -0.02
N LEU A 13 2.82 9.30 0.91
CA LEU A 13 1.65 8.45 0.76
C LEU A 13 0.40 9.29 0.47
N PHE A 14 -0.31 8.90 -0.57
CA PHE A 14 -1.56 9.51 -1.00
C PHE A 14 -2.70 8.52 -0.75
N PRO A 15 -3.60 8.80 0.22
CA PRO A 15 -4.76 7.96 0.45
C PRO A 15 -5.69 7.96 -0.75
N SER A 16 -6.04 6.75 -1.21
CA SER A 16 -7.07 6.60 -2.24
C SER A 16 -8.45 6.82 -1.59
N PRO A 17 -9.37 7.60 -2.20
CA PRO A 17 -10.72 7.78 -1.68
C PRO A 17 -11.52 6.46 -1.64
N ARG A 18 -11.04 5.43 -2.35
CA ARG A 18 -11.60 4.07 -2.38
C ARG A 18 -11.18 3.21 -1.19
N ASN A 19 -10.18 3.63 -0.41
CA ASN A 19 -9.79 2.89 0.77
C ASN A 19 -10.85 3.01 1.87
N GLN A 20 -11.36 1.86 2.31
CA GLN A 20 -12.20 1.78 3.50
C GLN A 20 -11.41 2.12 4.76
N HIS A 21 -10.14 1.70 4.82
CA HIS A 21 -9.23 1.95 5.93
C HIS A 21 -8.11 2.90 5.51
N ARG A 22 -7.88 3.97 6.30
CA ARG A 22 -6.80 4.95 6.06
C ARG A 22 -5.66 4.83 7.08
N GLY A 23 -5.63 3.72 7.82
CA GLY A 23 -4.56 3.41 8.76
C GLY A 23 -3.31 2.94 8.02
N VAL A 24 -2.16 3.48 8.42
CA VAL A 24 -0.84 2.94 8.06
C VAL A 24 -0.49 1.91 9.12
N TYR A 25 -0.37 0.65 8.71
CA TYR A 25 -0.05 -0.45 9.61
C TYR A 25 1.46 -0.74 9.68
N ALA A 26 1.86 -1.59 10.63
CA ALA A 26 3.26 -1.89 10.90
C ALA A 26 3.97 -2.56 9.70
N HIS A 27 3.29 -3.46 8.99
CA HIS A 27 3.86 -4.16 7.84
C HIS A 27 3.54 -3.40 6.56
N GLN A 28 4.57 -2.92 5.87
CA GLN A 28 4.42 -2.09 4.68
C GLN A 28 5.17 -2.73 3.51
N VAL A 29 4.48 -2.94 2.40
CA VAL A 29 5.03 -3.53 1.17
C VAL A 29 4.99 -2.48 0.07
N PHE A 30 6.17 -2.09 -0.41
CA PHE A 30 6.30 -1.14 -1.51
C PHE A 30 6.26 -1.87 -2.85
N VAL A 31 5.30 -1.49 -3.68
CA VAL A 31 5.08 -2.00 -5.02
C VAL A 31 5.53 -0.93 -6.00
N PRO A 32 6.64 -1.13 -6.75
CA PRO A 32 7.15 -0.17 -7.73
C PRO A 32 6.34 -0.15 -9.03
N HIS A 33 5.03 -0.41 -8.96
CA HIS A 33 4.09 -0.45 -10.08
C HIS A 33 2.91 0.48 -9.77
N PRO A 34 2.97 1.76 -10.18
CA PRO A 34 1.95 2.76 -9.82
C PRO A 34 0.57 2.46 -10.42
N TYR A 35 0.53 1.73 -11.54
CA TYR A 35 -0.70 1.32 -12.22
C TYR A 35 -1.12 -0.12 -11.93
N ALA A 36 -0.46 -0.81 -11.00
CA ALA A 36 -0.87 -2.15 -10.60
C ALA A 36 -2.30 -2.13 -10.05
N LEU A 37 -3.13 -3.04 -10.53
CA LEU A 37 -4.48 -3.26 -10.05
C LEU A 37 -4.45 -4.17 -8.82
N ILE A 38 -4.15 -3.57 -7.66
CA ILE A 38 -4.17 -4.28 -6.38
C ILE A 38 -5.59 -4.25 -5.81
N HIS A 39 -6.25 -5.41 -5.80
CA HIS A 39 -7.51 -5.58 -5.09
C HIS A 39 -7.28 -6.34 -3.78
N LEU A 40 -7.08 -5.62 -2.67
CA LEU A 40 -6.79 -6.22 -1.36
C LEU A 40 -7.77 -7.33 -0.92
N PRO A 41 -9.10 -7.19 -1.15
CA PRO A 41 -10.05 -8.25 -0.79
C PRO A 41 -9.83 -9.59 -1.51
N ASP A 42 -9.24 -9.60 -2.71
CA ASP A 42 -8.97 -10.85 -3.45
C ASP A 42 -7.90 -11.73 -2.79
N TYR A 43 -7.02 -11.14 -1.96
CA TYR A 43 -5.91 -11.86 -1.34
C TYR A 43 -6.34 -12.70 -0.11
N GLY A 44 -7.60 -12.55 0.34
CA GLY A 44 -8.12 -13.27 1.50
C GLY A 44 -7.36 -12.94 2.80
N LEU A 45 -7.04 -11.66 2.98
CA LEU A 45 -6.29 -11.15 4.14
C LEU A 45 -7.13 -11.34 5.41
N ALA A 46 -6.48 -11.75 6.50
CA ALA A 46 -7.15 -11.98 7.78
C ALA A 46 -7.34 -10.67 8.57
N GLY A 47 -6.38 -9.76 8.47
CA GLY A 47 -6.42 -8.45 9.12
C GLY A 47 -6.84 -7.31 8.19
N PRO A 48 -7.05 -6.11 8.75
CA PRO A 48 -7.29 -4.92 7.94
C PRO A 48 -6.02 -4.54 7.16
N ALA A 49 -6.24 -4.13 5.92
CA ALA A 49 -5.19 -3.67 5.02
C ALA A 49 -5.61 -2.40 4.31
N SER A 50 -4.62 -1.56 3.97
CA SER A 50 -4.82 -0.27 3.32
C SER A 50 -3.87 -0.13 2.13
N LEU A 51 -4.38 0.35 1.00
CA LEU A 51 -3.60 0.61 -0.21
C LEU A 51 -3.38 2.12 -0.38
N PHE A 52 -2.14 2.57 -0.39
CA PHE A 52 -1.80 3.96 -0.65
C PHE A 52 -1.04 4.08 -1.96
N ALA A 53 -1.25 5.15 -2.71
CA ALA A 53 -0.27 5.51 -3.73
C ALA A 53 0.96 6.08 -3.01
N ALA A 54 2.16 5.64 -3.38
CA ALA A 54 3.38 5.99 -2.67
C ALA A 54 4.42 6.53 -3.63
N CYS A 55 5.07 7.62 -3.25
CA CYS A 55 6.24 8.14 -3.94
C CYS A 55 7.47 7.94 -3.06
N ARG A 56 8.44 7.12 -3.51
CA ARG A 56 9.74 6.97 -2.85
C ARG A 56 10.51 8.27 -2.98
N ARG A 57 10.84 8.91 -1.86
CA ARG A 57 11.53 10.21 -1.85
C ARG A 57 12.99 10.12 -2.29
N GLU A 58 13.62 8.97 -2.07
CA GLU A 58 15.02 8.73 -2.44
C GLU A 58 15.27 8.88 -3.95
N ASP A 59 14.33 8.40 -4.78
CA ASP A 59 14.50 8.36 -6.26
C ASP A 59 13.32 8.99 -7.00
N ASN A 60 12.39 9.61 -6.28
CA ASN A 60 11.10 10.08 -6.80
C ASN A 60 10.32 8.99 -7.55
N LYS A 61 10.51 7.72 -7.18
CA LYS A 61 9.87 6.59 -7.86
C LYS A 61 8.43 6.45 -7.38
N MET A 62 7.50 6.59 -8.32
CA MET A 62 6.08 6.39 -8.08
C MET A 62 5.75 4.91 -8.03
N GLY A 63 4.94 4.53 -7.06
CA GLY A 63 4.48 3.18 -6.83
C GLY A 63 3.23 3.17 -5.96
N GLN A 64 2.96 2.02 -5.37
CA GLN A 64 1.89 1.84 -4.40
C GLN A 64 2.51 1.26 -3.13
N LEU A 65 2.04 1.68 -1.96
CA LEU A 65 2.41 1.10 -0.68
C LEU A 65 1.19 0.43 -0.10
N VAL A 66 1.27 -0.88 0.08
CA VAL A 66 0.24 -1.64 0.79
C VAL A 66 0.67 -1.83 2.22
N THR A 67 -0.21 -1.54 3.16
CA THR A 67 0.08 -1.71 4.59
C THR A 67 -0.88 -2.72 5.20
N PHE A 68 -0.35 -3.63 6.01
CA PHE A 68 -1.04 -4.75 6.64
C PHE A 68 -0.82 -4.74 8.15
N GLU A 69 -1.87 -5.08 8.89
CA GLU A 69 -1.76 -5.28 10.33
C GLU A 69 -0.93 -6.53 10.69
N GLN A 70 -1.03 -7.59 9.88
CA GLN A 70 -0.36 -8.87 10.14
C GLN A 70 0.82 -9.12 9.18
N ALA A 71 1.92 -9.65 9.72
CA ALA A 71 3.09 -10.06 8.93
C ALA A 71 2.77 -11.17 7.92
N ASP A 72 1.88 -12.10 8.28
CA ASP A 72 1.49 -13.22 7.41
C ASP A 72 0.70 -12.74 6.19
N ASP A 73 -0.16 -11.73 6.36
CA ASP A 73 -0.89 -11.07 5.27
C ASP A 73 0.07 -10.38 4.31
N ALA A 74 1.07 -9.66 4.84
CA ALA A 74 2.10 -9.03 4.02
C ALA A 74 2.89 -10.05 3.19
N ARG A 75 3.36 -11.14 3.82
CA ARG A 75 4.05 -12.24 3.12
C ARG A 75 3.18 -12.91 2.07
N ARG A 76 1.89 -13.09 2.36
CA ARG A 76 0.93 -13.70 1.44
C ARG A 76 0.72 -12.80 0.22
N PHE A 77 0.56 -11.50 0.46
CA PHE A 77 0.50 -10.51 -0.59
C PHE A 77 1.78 -10.52 -1.44
N GLU A 78 2.97 -10.46 -0.85
CA GLU A 78 4.25 -10.52 -1.60
C GLU A 78 4.38 -11.79 -2.46
N ARG A 79 3.84 -12.93 -2.00
CA ARG A 79 3.87 -14.19 -2.76
C ARG A 79 2.86 -14.25 -3.89
N LEU A 80 1.67 -13.66 -3.70
CA LEU A 80 0.58 -13.67 -4.68
C LEU A 80 0.69 -12.51 -5.66
N PHE A 81 1.27 -11.39 -5.23
CA PHE A 81 1.48 -10.21 -6.03
C PHE A 81 2.46 -10.52 -7.14
N THR A 82 1.93 -10.61 -8.35
CA THR A 82 2.71 -10.75 -9.58
C THR A 82 2.46 -9.50 -10.40
N PRO A 83 3.49 -8.69 -10.72
CA PRO A 83 3.32 -7.58 -11.64
C PRO A 83 3.08 -8.15 -13.05
N ASP A 84 1.87 -7.95 -13.58
CA ASP A 84 1.53 -8.21 -14.98
C ASP A 84 2.06 -7.08 -15.89
#